data_AF-A0A0F9R1W9-F1
#
_entry.id   AF-A0A0F9R1W9-F1
#
_cell.length_a   1.000
_cell.length_b   1.000
_cell.length_c   1.000
_cell.angle_alpha   90.00
_cell.angle_beta   90.00
_cell.angle_gamma   90.00
#
_symmetry.space_group_name_H-M   'P 1'
#
loop_
_entity.id
_entity.type
_entity.pdbx_description
1 polymer ?
#
loop_
_entity_poly.entity_id
_entity_poly.type
_entity_poly.pdbx_seq_one_letter_code
_entity_poly.pdbx_strand_id
1 'polypeptide(L)'
;MVNPTEKDLTLYFKRNIIKDHKKIKGKHAPIAEIVDNIPRSFPIDSIYNINEIYKNFYLLVAKNYLKEPKFKYFLAVSIANNSSDLLVQLARNSAIKYGLRLIQYSVYPKTLRIHLLSLKEIKNSSEYKSSVEVLKAIRKEVRDKLVRLEKLVEDE
;
A
#
# COMPACT_ATOMS: atom_id res chain seq x y z
N MET A 1 28.50 1.72 -6.89
CA MET A 1 27.16 2.22 -6.53
C MET A 1 27.02 2.11 -5.02
N VAL A 2 26.82 3.22 -4.31
CA VAL A 2 26.64 3.19 -2.85
C VAL A 2 25.22 2.69 -2.58
N ASN A 3 25.09 1.57 -1.87
CA ASN A 3 23.77 1.10 -1.44
C ASN A 3 23.20 2.13 -0.45
N PRO A 4 22.03 2.72 -0.74
CA PRO A 4 21.44 3.70 0.16
C PRO A 4 21.15 3.05 1.52
N THR A 5 21.53 3.75 2.59
CA THR A 5 21.35 3.27 3.96
C THR A 5 19.92 3.51 4.43
N GLU A 6 19.48 2.81 5.49
CA GLU A 6 18.18 3.08 6.13
C GLU A 6 18.00 4.56 6.48
N LYS A 7 19.09 5.21 6.93
CA LYS A 7 19.09 6.64 7.26
C LYS A 7 18.70 7.50 6.06
N ASP A 8 19.18 7.15 4.87
CA ASP A 8 18.89 7.89 3.63
C ASP A 8 17.41 7.77 3.26
N LEU A 9 16.84 6.58 3.36
CA LEU A 9 15.42 6.34 3.07
C LEU A 9 14.50 7.04 4.08
N THR A 10 14.83 6.93 5.37
CA THR A 10 14.10 7.60 6.45
C THR A 10 14.12 9.11 6.27
N LEU A 11 15.28 9.68 5.95
CA LEU A 11 15.46 11.10 5.72
C LEU A 11 14.69 11.56 4.48
N TYR A 12 14.72 10.77 3.40
CA TYR A 12 13.96 11.03 2.18
C TYR A 12 12.47 11.15 2.48
N PHE A 13 11.86 10.17 3.13
CA PHE A 13 10.42 10.22 3.44
C PHE A 13 10.07 11.34 4.41
N LYS A 14 10.92 11.60 5.42
CA LYS A 14 10.72 12.71 6.35
C LYS A 14 10.66 14.06 5.64
N ARG A 15 11.61 14.31 4.73
CA ARG A 15 11.76 15.60 4.05
C ARG A 15 10.77 15.82 2.92
N ASN A 16 10.48 14.79 2.13
CA ASN A 16 9.75 14.94 0.87
C ASN A 16 8.27 14.57 0.96
N ILE A 17 7.86 13.80 1.98
CA ILE A 17 6.50 13.28 2.07
C ILE A 17 5.89 13.60 3.45
N ILE A 18 6.49 13.12 4.53
CA ILE A 18 5.88 13.19 5.87
C ILE A 18 5.66 14.63 6.35
N LYS A 19 6.59 15.54 6.06
CA LYS A 19 6.53 16.94 6.52
C LYS A 19 5.23 17.64 6.11
N ASP A 20 4.76 17.37 4.90
CA ASP A 20 3.67 18.13 4.28
C ASP A 20 2.33 17.39 4.34
N HIS A 21 2.29 16.17 4.91
CA HIS A 21 1.10 15.32 4.84
C HIS A 21 0.54 14.95 6.20
N LYS A 22 -0.80 14.93 6.26
CA LYS A 22 -1.53 14.66 7.50
C LYS A 22 -1.40 13.19 7.91
N LYS A 23 -0.85 12.97 9.11
CA LYS A 23 -0.90 11.67 9.78
C LYS A 23 -2.35 11.29 10.10
N ILE A 24 -2.74 10.09 9.72
CA ILE A 24 -4.05 9.51 10.04
C ILE A 24 -4.05 9.06 11.49
N LYS A 25 -4.92 9.68 12.31
CA LYS A 25 -5.03 9.41 13.74
C LYS A 25 -5.76 8.08 14.00
N GLY A 26 -5.39 7.41 15.10
CA GLY A 26 -6.03 6.19 15.58
C GLY A 26 -5.03 5.05 15.80
N LYS A 27 -5.48 4.00 16.49
CA LYS A 27 -4.73 2.75 16.64
C LYS A 27 -4.96 1.91 15.38
N HIS A 28 -3.86 1.59 14.72
CA HIS A 28 -3.82 0.87 13.46
C HIS A 28 -3.51 -0.60 13.72
N ALA A 29 -4.19 -1.51 13.02
CA ALA A 29 -3.88 -2.94 13.09
C ALA A 29 -2.49 -3.19 12.48
N PRO A 30 -1.74 -4.18 12.94
CA PRO A 30 -0.48 -4.53 12.28
C PRO A 30 -0.73 -5.16 10.90
N ILE A 31 0.26 -5.09 10.01
CA ILE A 31 0.24 -5.87 8.77
C ILE A 31 0.87 -7.23 9.05
N ALA A 32 0.19 -8.32 8.69
CA ALA A 32 0.75 -9.67 8.80
C ALA A 32 1.36 -10.13 7.46
N GLU A 33 2.42 -10.93 7.54
CA GLU A 33 3.07 -11.58 6.39
C GLU A 33 3.65 -12.92 6.83
N ILE A 34 3.77 -13.87 5.91
CA ILE A 34 4.57 -15.08 6.12
C ILE A 34 5.97 -14.80 5.59
N VAL A 35 6.98 -14.82 6.47
CA VAL A 35 8.39 -14.69 6.11
C VAL A 35 9.10 -15.96 6.54
N ASP A 36 9.74 -16.66 5.61
CA ASP A 36 10.40 -17.95 5.83
C ASP A 36 9.48 -18.97 6.53
N ASN A 37 8.23 -19.09 6.04
CA ASN A 37 7.15 -19.91 6.62
C ASN A 37 6.73 -19.54 8.05
N ILE A 38 7.22 -18.43 8.61
CA ILE A 38 6.86 -17.95 9.94
C ILE A 38 5.89 -16.78 9.80
N PRO A 39 4.70 -16.83 10.44
CA PRO A 39 3.82 -15.68 10.54
C PRO A 39 4.52 -14.55 11.31
N ARG A 40 4.70 -13.41 10.65
CA ARG A 40 5.25 -12.18 11.20
C ARG A 40 4.21 -11.09 11.15
N SER A 41 4.23 -10.23 12.16
CA SER A 41 3.35 -9.08 12.28
C SER A 41 4.20 -7.82 12.34
N PHE A 42 3.89 -6.84 11.52
CA PHE A 42 4.53 -5.54 11.45
C PHE A 42 3.61 -4.49 12.08
N PRO A 43 3.86 -4.08 13.33
CA PRO A 43 3.10 -3.00 13.96
C PRO A 43 3.17 -1.73 13.12
N ILE A 44 2.02 -1.14 12.82
CA ILE A 44 1.97 0.14 12.12
C ILE A 44 2.31 1.27 13.09
N ASP A 45 3.38 1.99 12.80
CA ASP A 45 3.80 3.17 13.55
C ASP A 45 2.99 4.41 13.14
N SER A 46 2.84 4.59 11.83
CA SER A 46 2.14 5.73 11.27
C SER A 46 1.60 5.45 9.88
N ILE A 47 0.49 6.11 9.55
CA ILE A 47 -0.06 6.18 8.19
C ILE A 47 -0.22 7.65 7.84
N TYR A 48 0.24 8.04 6.66
CA TYR A 48 0.09 9.38 6.12
C TYR A 48 -0.82 9.34 4.91
N ASN A 49 -1.81 10.22 4.87
CA ASN A 49 -2.63 10.42 3.68
C ASN A 49 -1.85 11.30 2.70
N ILE A 50 -1.51 10.75 1.53
CA ILE A 50 -0.78 11.46 0.47
C ILE A 50 -1.65 11.66 -0.78
N ASN A 51 -2.97 11.69 -0.58
CA ASN A 51 -3.98 11.87 -1.62
C ASN A 51 -3.81 13.18 -2.42
N GLU A 52 -3.23 14.21 -1.80
CA GLU A 52 -2.96 15.50 -2.45
C GLU A 52 -1.89 15.40 -3.53
N ILE A 53 -0.92 14.49 -3.39
CA ILE A 53 0.05 14.18 -4.45
C ILE A 53 -0.53 13.18 -5.45
N TYR A 54 -1.05 12.06 -4.94
CA TYR A 54 -1.58 10.97 -5.77
C TYR A 54 -2.92 10.49 -5.23
N LYS A 55 -3.97 10.57 -6.06
CA LYS A 55 -5.33 10.20 -5.66
C LYS A 55 -5.40 8.79 -5.04
N ASN A 56 -5.95 8.68 -3.84
CA ASN A 56 -6.14 7.46 -3.05
C ASN A 56 -4.86 6.78 -2.57
N PHE A 57 -3.74 7.51 -2.46
CA PHE A 57 -2.49 6.96 -1.95
C PHE A 57 -2.29 7.22 -0.45
N TYR A 58 -1.57 6.28 0.16
CA TYR A 58 -1.15 6.34 1.55
C TYR A 58 0.31 5.93 1.66
N LEU A 59 1.02 6.51 2.62
CA LEU A 59 2.32 6.03 3.07
C LEU A 59 2.14 5.35 4.43
N LEU A 60 2.41 4.05 4.50
CA LEU A 60 2.38 3.27 5.74
C LEU A 60 3.81 3.07 6.22
N VAL A 61 4.07 3.43 7.47
CA VAL A 61 5.34 3.20 8.16
C VAL A 61 5.10 2.11 9.19
N ALA A 62 5.77 0.98 9.01
CA ALA A 62 5.65 -0.17 9.89
C ALA A 62 6.97 -0.43 10.63
N LYS A 63 6.90 -0.92 11.87
CA LYS A 63 8.07 -1.36 12.62
C LYS A 63 8.51 -2.71 12.10
N ASN A 64 9.81 -2.86 11.85
CA ASN A 64 10.37 -4.13 11.42
C ASN A 64 10.61 -5.05 12.62
N TYR A 65 10.22 -6.32 12.51
CA TYR A 65 10.46 -7.31 13.56
C TYR A 65 11.95 -7.69 13.64
N LEU A 66 12.69 -7.61 12.53
CA LEU A 66 14.14 -7.88 12.47
C LEU A 66 14.99 -6.78 13.11
N LYS A 67 14.37 -5.70 13.61
CA LYS A 67 14.99 -4.50 14.18
C LYS A 67 15.83 -3.66 13.21
N GLU A 68 16.37 -4.24 12.15
CA GLU A 68 17.16 -3.58 11.11
C GLU A 68 16.62 -3.94 9.70
N PRO A 69 16.26 -2.96 8.86
CA PRO A 69 16.06 -1.56 9.22
C PRO A 69 14.96 -1.42 10.29
N LYS A 70 15.03 -0.40 11.16
CA LYS A 70 14.01 -0.15 12.21
C LYS A 70 12.60 0.00 11.64
N PHE A 71 12.49 0.71 10.51
CA PHE A 71 11.22 0.95 9.85
C PHE A 71 11.18 0.39 8.43
N LYS A 72 10.01 -0.12 8.05
CA LYS A 72 9.63 -0.43 6.67
C LYS A 72 8.64 0.60 6.17
N TYR A 73 8.85 1.03 4.93
CA TYR A 73 7.99 2.00 4.26
C TYR A 73 7.22 1.31 3.15
N PHE A 74 5.90 1.40 3.21
CA PHE A 74 5.01 0.88 2.19
C PHE A 74 4.25 2.02 1.54
N LEU A 75 4.39 2.13 0.23
CA LEU A 75 3.49 2.96 -0.56
C LEU A 75 2.25 2.12 -0.86
N ALA A 76 1.08 2.66 -0.58
CA ALA A 76 -0.19 1.97 -0.79
C ALA A 76 -1.12 2.81 -1.67
N VAL A 77 -1.90 2.13 -2.51
CA VAL A 77 -3.04 2.73 -3.22
C VAL A 77 -4.31 1.97 -2.84
N SER A 78 -5.38 2.71 -2.55
CA SER A 78 -6.70 2.12 -2.35
C SER A 78 -7.31 1.79 -3.71
N ILE A 79 -7.46 0.49 -3.96
CA ILE A 79 -8.15 -0.06 -5.12
C ILE A 79 -9.67 0.13 -4.93
N ALA A 80 -10.17 -0.16 -3.73
CA ALA A 80 -11.56 0.06 -3.35
C ALA A 80 -11.68 0.52 -1.90
N ASN A 81 -12.65 1.39 -1.62
CA ASN A 81 -12.90 1.92 -0.27
C ASN A 81 -13.56 0.90 0.66
N ASN A 82 -14.35 -0.01 0.08
CA ASN A 82 -14.90 -1.18 0.74
C ASN A 82 -14.44 -2.40 -0.05
N SER A 83 -13.74 -3.30 0.61
CA SER A 83 -13.30 -4.55 0.02
C SER A 83 -14.46 -5.54 -0.11
N SER A 84 -14.42 -6.38 -1.14
CA SER A 84 -15.23 -7.58 -1.30
C SER A 84 -14.38 -8.70 -1.88
N ASP A 85 -14.83 -9.95 -1.78
CA ASP A 85 -14.10 -11.10 -2.31
C ASP A 85 -13.93 -11.02 -3.83
N LEU A 86 -14.94 -10.53 -4.54
CA LEU A 86 -14.88 -10.26 -5.97
C LEU A 86 -13.74 -9.30 -6.32
N LEU A 87 -13.64 -8.18 -5.61
CA LEU A 87 -12.58 -7.19 -5.85
C LEU A 87 -11.19 -7.76 -5.55
N VAL A 88 -11.08 -8.58 -4.51
CA VAL A 88 -9.83 -9.30 -4.19
C VAL A 88 -9.44 -10.22 -5.34
N GLN A 89 -10.38 -11.02 -5.87
CA GLN A 89 -10.13 -11.92 -6.99
C GLN A 89 -9.69 -11.18 -8.26
N LEU A 90 -10.37 -10.08 -8.60
CA LEU A 90 -10.04 -9.27 -9.77
C LEU A 90 -8.64 -8.64 -9.70
N ALA A 91 -8.26 -8.21 -8.50
CA ALA A 91 -6.97 -7.57 -8.25
C ALA A 91 -5.81 -8.56 -8.07
N ARG A 92 -6.08 -9.80 -7.65
CA ARG A 92 -5.05 -10.80 -7.29
C ARG A 92 -4.04 -11.02 -8.41
N ASN A 93 -4.51 -11.34 -9.62
CA ASN A 93 -3.60 -11.64 -10.74
C ASN A 93 -2.76 -10.42 -11.15
N SER A 94 -3.36 -9.23 -11.11
CA SER A 94 -2.63 -7.98 -11.37
C SER A 94 -1.58 -7.69 -10.28
N ALA A 95 -1.93 -7.93 -9.01
CA ALA A 95 -1.00 -7.75 -7.89
C ALA A 95 0.22 -8.66 -8.02
N ILE A 96 0.02 -9.93 -8.36
CA ILE A 96 1.11 -10.88 -8.62
C ILE A 96 1.97 -10.40 -9.79
N LYS A 97 1.36 -10.06 -10.93
CA LYS A 97 2.04 -9.54 -12.13
C LYS A 97 2.95 -8.35 -11.84
N TYR A 98 2.50 -7.43 -10.99
CA TYR A 98 3.23 -6.21 -10.63
C TYR A 98 4.15 -6.36 -9.42
N GLY A 99 4.22 -7.55 -8.79
CA GLY A 99 4.98 -7.78 -7.57
C GLY A 99 4.52 -6.88 -6.42
N LEU A 100 3.20 -6.79 -6.24
CA LEU A 100 2.50 -6.00 -5.23
C LEU A 100 1.81 -6.91 -4.22
N ARG A 101 1.66 -6.41 -2.99
CA ARG A 101 0.88 -7.08 -1.96
C ARG A 101 -0.53 -6.53 -1.95
N LEU A 102 -1.52 -7.41 -1.86
CA LEU A 102 -2.91 -7.03 -1.74
C LEU A 102 -3.36 -7.32 -0.30
N ILE A 103 -3.89 -6.31 0.40
CA ILE A 103 -4.39 -6.46 1.77
C ILE A 103 -5.77 -5.83 1.92
N GLN A 104 -6.57 -6.42 2.80
CA GLN A 104 -7.81 -5.84 3.28
C GLN A 104 -7.51 -5.14 4.60
N TYR A 105 -7.60 -3.82 4.65
CA TYR A 105 -7.06 -3.04 5.75
C TYR A 105 -7.89 -1.80 6.06
N SER A 106 -8.14 -1.54 7.35
CA SER A 106 -8.82 -0.32 7.79
C SER A 106 -7.83 0.82 7.99
N VAL A 107 -7.70 1.67 6.97
CA VAL A 107 -6.86 2.89 7.03
C VAL A 107 -7.40 3.88 8.05
N TYR A 108 -8.72 3.97 8.18
CA TYR A 108 -9.41 4.85 9.11
C TYR A 108 -10.11 3.99 10.17
N PRO A 109 -9.45 3.64 11.28
CA PRO A 109 -9.96 2.64 12.22
C PRO A 109 -11.32 3.01 12.85
N LYS A 110 -11.72 4.27 12.79
CA LYS A 110 -13.01 4.74 13.30
C LYS A 110 -14.20 4.56 12.34
N THR A 111 -13.96 4.28 11.06
CA THR A 111 -15.03 4.29 10.05
C THR A 111 -15.62 2.91 9.77
N LEU A 112 -15.14 1.85 10.44
CA LEU A 112 -15.49 0.43 10.18
C LEU A 112 -15.29 -0.02 8.72
N ARG A 113 -14.73 0.84 7.85
CA ARG A 113 -14.47 0.52 6.45
C ARG A 113 -13.16 -0.23 6.33
N ILE A 114 -13.21 -1.33 5.59
CA ILE A 114 -12.06 -2.15 5.22
C ILE A 114 -11.76 -1.86 3.76
N HIS A 115 -10.65 -1.17 3.51
CA HIS A 115 -10.20 -0.87 2.15
C HIS A 115 -9.52 -2.09 1.55
N LEU A 116 -9.63 -2.23 0.23
CA LEU A 116 -8.73 -3.09 -0.53
C LEU A 116 -7.52 -2.24 -0.96
N LEU A 117 -6.36 -2.51 -0.35
CA LEU A 117 -5.13 -1.79 -0.62
C LEU A 117 -4.15 -2.66 -1.41
N SER A 118 -3.50 -2.05 -2.40
CA SER A 118 -2.31 -2.62 -3.03
C SER A 118 -1.06 -1.90 -2.51
N LEU A 119 -0.05 -2.64 -2.07
CA LEU A 119 1.14 -2.14 -1.40
C LEU A 119 2.41 -2.49 -2.18
N LYS A 120 3.36 -1.55 -2.17
CA LYS A 120 4.75 -1.75 -2.58
C LYS A 120 5.67 -1.35 -1.43
N GLU A 121 6.53 -2.28 -0.99
CA GLU A 121 7.63 -1.96 -0.07
C GLU A 121 8.68 -1.14 -0.82
N ILE A 122 9.07 0.00 -0.26
CA ILE A 122 10.11 0.86 -0.82
C ILE A 122 11.40 0.58 -0.06
N LYS A 123 12.40 0.01 -0.75
CA LYS A 123 13.69 -0.34 -0.13
C LYS A 123 14.74 0.76 -0.31
N ASN A 124 14.60 1.57 -1.37
CA ASN A 124 15.44 2.72 -1.65
C ASN A 124 14.63 3.89 -2.21
N SER A 125 15.15 5.11 -2.10
CA SER A 125 14.46 6.31 -2.57
C SER A 125 14.31 6.38 -4.10
N SER A 126 15.24 5.77 -4.85
CA SER A 126 15.18 5.69 -6.31
C SER A 126 13.98 4.91 -6.83
N GLU A 127 13.50 3.92 -6.08
CA GLU A 127 12.32 3.10 -6.42
C GLU A 127 10.99 3.84 -6.24
N TYR A 128 10.97 5.02 -5.60
CA TYR A 128 9.72 5.69 -5.27
C TYR A 128 8.87 5.99 -6.50
N LYS A 129 9.45 6.62 -7.53
CA LYS A 129 8.72 7.01 -8.75
C LYS A 129 8.20 5.79 -9.51
N SER A 130 9.02 4.76 -9.71
CA SER A 130 8.58 3.54 -10.39
C SER A 130 7.49 2.81 -9.60
N SER A 131 7.56 2.82 -8.27
CA SER A 131 6.53 2.24 -7.40
C SER A 131 5.19 2.96 -7.51
N VAL A 132 5.20 4.29 -7.61
CA VAL A 132 3.98 5.08 -7.86
C VAL A 132 3.32 4.65 -9.17
N GLU A 133 4.10 4.55 -10.25
CA GLU A 133 3.56 4.19 -11.58
C GLU A 133 3.00 2.77 -11.60
N VAL A 134 3.68 1.82 -10.97
CA VAL A 134 3.17 0.45 -10.82
C VAL A 134 1.86 0.40 -10.03
N LEU A 135 1.74 1.20 -8.95
CA LEU A 135 0.51 1.28 -8.16
C LEU A 135 -0.64 1.96 -8.93
N LYS A 136 -0.36 2.95 -9.77
CA LYS A 136 -1.36 3.52 -10.68
C LYS A 136 -1.82 2.49 -11.71
N ALA A 137 -0.88 1.73 -12.27
CA ALA A 137 -1.15 0.73 -13.29
C ALA A 137 -2.10 -0.36 -12.79
N ILE A 138 -1.86 -0.94 -11.61
CA ILE A 138 -2.78 -1.94 -11.04
C ILE A 138 -4.19 -1.36 -10.83
N ARG A 139 -4.29 -0.13 -10.32
CA ARG A 139 -5.59 0.49 -10.08
C ARG A 139 -6.37 0.69 -11.38
N LYS A 140 -5.69 1.11 -12.45
CA LYS A 140 -6.29 1.21 -13.78
C LYS A 140 -6.73 -0.15 -14.28
N GLU A 141 -5.85 -1.15 -14.23
CA GLU A 141 -6.14 -2.51 -14.73
C GLU A 141 -7.35 -3.14 -14.01
N VAL A 142 -7.45 -2.98 -12.68
CA VAL A 142 -8.60 -3.49 -11.90
C VAL A 142 -9.89 -2.75 -12.25
N ARG A 143 -9.82 -1.43 -12.46
CA ARG A 143 -10.99 -0.65 -12.89
C ARG A 143 -11.46 -1.07 -14.27
N ASP A 144 -10.55 -1.28 -15.21
CA ASP A 144 -10.89 -1.71 -16.57
C ASP A 144 -11.53 -3.11 -16.56
N LYS A 145 -11.07 -4.01 -15.67
CA LYS A 145 -11.71 -5.32 -15.45
C LYS A 145 -13.12 -5.21 -14.89
N LEU A 146 -13.35 -4.30 -13.94
CA LEU A 146 -14.69 -4.06 -13.38
C LEU A 146 -15.67 -3.54 -14.44
N VAL A 147 -15.25 -2.57 -15.25
CA VAL A 147 -16.09 -2.04 -16.34
C VAL A 147 -16.45 -3.12 -17.37
N ARG A 148 -15.52 -4.05 -17.64
CA ARG A 148 -15.82 -5.19 -18.53
C ARG A 148 -16.85 -6.14 -17.92
N LEU A 149 -16.78 -6.40 -16.63
CA LEU A 149 -17.78 -7.23 -15.94
C LEU A 149 -19.16 -6.57 -15.94
N GLU A 150 -19.23 -5.26 -15.69
CA GLU A 150 -20.48 -4.49 -15.73
C GLU A 150 -21.17 -4.64 -17.09
N LYS A 151 -20.43 -4.45 -18.19
CA LYS A 151 -20.97 -4.64 -19.55
C LYS A 151 -21.48 -6.04 -19.83
N LEU A 152 -20.77 -7.07 -19.35
CA LEU A 152 -21.21 -8.46 -19.53
C LEU A 152 -22.53 -8.76 -18.81
N VAL A 153 -22.83 -8.06 -17.71
CA VAL A 153 -24.09 -8.20 -16.98
C VAL A 153 -25.21 -7.38 -17.61
N GLU A 154 -24.90 -6.26 -18.27
CA GLU A 154 -25.89 -5.43 -18.97
C GLU A 154 -26.33 -6.02 -20.32
N ASP A 155 -25.48 -6.85 -20.94
CA ASP A 155 -25.75 -7.51 -22.22
C ASP A 155 -26.46 -8.89 -22.06
N GLU A 156 -26.80 -9.30 -20.82
CA GLU A 156 -27.64 -10.48 -20.47
C GLU A 156 -29.11 -10.09 -20.19
#